data_AF-A0A416WGV6-F1
#
_entry.id   AF-A0A416WGV6-F1
#
_cell.length_a   1.000
_cell.length_b   1.000
_cell.length_c   1.000
_cell.angle_alpha   90.00
_cell.angle_beta   90.00
_cell.angle_gamma   90.00
#
_symmetry.space_group_name_H-M   'P 1'
#
loop_
_entity.id
_entity.type
_entity.pdbx_description
1 polymer ?
#
loop_
_entity_poly.entity_id
_entity_poly.type
_entity_poly.pdbx_seq_one_letter_code
_entity_poly.pdbx_strand_id
1 'polypeptide(L)'
;MNHIYDACGTSFSTPRISALLAGLSHEIEEEFDPLLLKALTIHSARYPEDVRLTQIDRVKLMGYGIPDNMSNILYNSDHEITLIQSDRLVKGKYMEILEFPYPESLIDDKGYFYGDITVTLVATPVLFSGNGVEYCQSDIDVKFGTFDEIEEKEVTKSHRNEYGPDSLANILLPDKYRSRSVNNSDHDNPFVRERTLLNYGKKYQPVKKWRVNLNELTPANKEKYLKSPKRWGLRLTGVYRDFAETRAGLERTSLYQDFCLMITIKDPNNHHMVYNEVSQLLENRNFIHSDIQLRETIQERIRV
;
A
#
# COMPACT_ATOMS: atom_id res chain seq x y z
N MET A 1 -30.45 23.74 -31.18
CA MET A 1 -29.72 22.47 -31.42
C MET A 1 -28.47 22.51 -30.55
N ASN A 2 -28.40 21.69 -29.51
CA ASN A 2 -27.15 21.53 -28.76
C ASN A 2 -26.25 20.61 -29.60
N HIS A 3 -25.20 21.19 -30.19
CA HIS A 3 -24.14 20.40 -30.80
C HIS A 3 -23.38 19.70 -29.67
N ILE A 4 -23.52 18.39 -29.59
CA ILE A 4 -22.66 17.54 -28.75
C ILE A 4 -21.35 17.37 -29.52
N TYR A 5 -20.27 17.89 -28.94
CA TYR A 5 -18.92 17.68 -29.45
C TYR A 5 -18.24 16.61 -28.60
N ASP A 6 -17.71 15.58 -29.25
CA ASP A 6 -16.91 14.52 -28.62
C ASP A 6 -15.43 14.73 -28.99
N ALA A 7 -14.54 14.53 -28.03
CA ALA A 7 -13.09 14.66 -28.19
C ALA A 7 -12.36 13.66 -27.29
N CYS A 8 -11.30 13.05 -27.82
CA CYS A 8 -10.54 12.00 -27.14
C CYS A 8 -9.04 12.37 -26.98
N GLY A 9 -8.44 11.93 -25.87
CA GLY A 9 -7.01 12.15 -25.59
C GLY A 9 -6.68 12.17 -24.09
N THR A 10 -5.41 11.97 -23.75
CA THR A 10 -4.93 12.02 -22.35
C THR A 10 -5.14 13.40 -21.71
N SER A 11 -5.15 14.47 -22.52
CA SER A 11 -5.49 15.83 -22.11
C SER A 11 -6.88 15.97 -21.48
N PHE A 12 -7.81 15.04 -21.74
CA PHE A 12 -9.15 14.99 -21.11
C PHE A 12 -9.17 14.15 -19.82
N SER A 13 -8.16 13.30 -19.60
CA SER A 13 -8.02 12.55 -18.35
C SER A 13 -7.44 13.42 -17.23
N THR A 14 -6.44 14.25 -17.55
CA THR A 14 -5.81 15.18 -16.59
C THR A 14 -6.80 16.05 -15.80
N PRO A 15 -7.73 16.80 -16.44
CA PRO A 15 -8.66 17.66 -15.69
C PRO A 15 -9.62 16.86 -14.78
N ARG A 16 -9.97 15.61 -15.14
CA ARG A 16 -10.80 14.75 -14.28
C ARG A 16 -10.05 14.37 -13.00
N ILE A 17 -8.77 13.98 -13.13
CA ILE A 17 -7.92 13.67 -11.98
C ILE A 17 -7.63 14.93 -11.15
N SER A 18 -7.39 16.08 -11.79
CA SER A 18 -7.21 17.36 -11.08
C SER A 18 -8.45 17.75 -10.28
N ALA A 19 -9.65 17.59 -10.84
CA ALA A 19 -10.90 17.85 -10.12
C ALA A 19 -11.10 16.89 -8.94
N LEU A 20 -10.79 15.60 -9.11
CA LEU A 20 -10.84 14.62 -8.03
C LEU A 20 -9.89 14.99 -6.88
N LEU A 21 -8.62 15.30 -7.20
CA LEU A 21 -7.62 15.69 -6.21
C LEU A 21 -7.98 17.00 -5.50
N ALA A 22 -8.55 17.96 -6.23
CA ALA A 22 -9.04 19.21 -5.65
C ALA A 22 -10.22 18.96 -4.68
N GLY A 23 -11.14 18.04 -5.04
CA GLY A 23 -12.22 17.60 -4.17
C GLY A 23 -11.71 16.93 -2.90
N LEU A 24 -10.79 15.96 -3.03
CA LEU A 24 -10.16 15.31 -1.88
C LEU A 24 -9.44 16.30 -0.97
N SER A 25 -8.66 17.21 -1.54
CA SER A 25 -7.97 18.27 -0.80
C SER A 25 -8.95 19.25 -0.13
N HIS A 26 -10.15 19.40 -0.67
CA HIS A 26 -11.18 20.25 -0.08
C HIS A 26 -11.84 19.53 1.10
N GLU A 27 -12.21 18.26 0.96
CA GLU A 27 -12.89 17.50 2.01
C GLU A 27 -11.98 17.17 3.19
N ILE A 28 -10.68 16.96 2.96
CA ILE A 28 -9.72 16.70 4.04
C ILE A 28 -9.43 18.02 4.78
N GLU A 29 -9.79 18.09 6.05
CA GLU A 29 -9.60 19.24 6.93
C GLU A 29 -8.20 19.24 7.58
N GLU A 30 -7.18 19.00 6.77
CA GLU A 30 -5.78 18.97 7.18
C GLU A 30 -4.93 19.86 6.27
N GLU A 31 -3.65 20.04 6.60
CA GLU A 31 -2.73 20.74 5.71
C GLU A 31 -2.60 19.99 4.38
N PHE A 32 -2.47 20.74 3.28
CA PHE A 32 -2.32 20.14 1.96
C PHE A 32 -1.09 19.22 1.90
N ASP A 33 -1.35 17.90 1.78
CA ASP A 33 -0.32 16.88 1.59
C ASP A 33 -0.43 16.23 0.19
N PRO A 34 0.47 16.57 -0.76
CA PRO A 34 0.44 15.98 -2.09
C PRO A 34 0.81 14.49 -2.11
N LEU A 35 1.57 13.98 -1.12
CA LEU A 35 1.86 12.55 -1.00
C LEU A 35 0.61 11.78 -0.59
N LEU A 36 -0.11 12.27 0.42
CA LEU A 36 -1.38 11.69 0.88
C LEU A 36 -2.41 11.65 -0.24
N LEU A 37 -2.68 12.79 -0.91
CA LEU A 37 -3.67 12.86 -1.99
C LEU A 37 -3.33 11.90 -3.15
N LYS A 38 -2.04 11.81 -3.50
CA LYS A 38 -1.54 10.88 -4.50
C LYS A 38 -1.69 9.43 -4.03
N ALA A 39 -1.39 9.14 -2.78
CA ALA A 39 -1.54 7.81 -2.20
C ALA A 39 -3.01 7.37 -2.19
N LEU A 40 -3.93 8.19 -1.69
CA LEU A 40 -5.39 7.96 -1.70
C LEU A 40 -5.90 7.64 -3.12
N THR A 41 -5.51 8.46 -4.09
CA THR A 41 -5.91 8.29 -5.50
C THR A 41 -5.38 6.97 -6.08
N ILE A 42 -4.11 6.64 -5.84
CA ILE A 42 -3.50 5.41 -6.36
C ILE A 42 -4.04 4.18 -5.62
N HIS A 43 -4.27 4.30 -4.31
CA HIS A 43 -4.76 3.21 -3.46
C HIS A 43 -6.17 2.77 -3.89
N SER A 44 -7.05 3.72 -4.20
CA SER A 44 -8.40 3.41 -4.71
C SER A 44 -8.43 2.92 -6.15
N ALA A 45 -7.36 3.10 -6.93
CA ALA A 45 -7.36 2.80 -8.35
C ALA A 45 -7.54 1.31 -8.67
N ARG A 46 -8.45 1.01 -9.60
CA ARG A 46 -8.75 -0.36 -10.06
C ARG A 46 -8.67 -0.45 -11.57
N TYR A 47 -8.34 -1.64 -12.07
CA TYR A 47 -8.36 -1.87 -13.51
C TYR A 47 -9.78 -2.20 -13.99
N PRO A 48 -10.23 -1.64 -15.13
CA PRO A 48 -11.53 -1.98 -15.71
C PRO A 48 -11.69 -3.49 -15.98
N GLU A 49 -12.93 -3.95 -15.92
CA GLU A 49 -13.28 -5.37 -16.00
C GLU A 49 -12.81 -6.08 -17.29
N ASP A 50 -12.84 -5.36 -18.41
CA ASP A 50 -12.55 -5.92 -19.74
C ASP A 50 -11.06 -5.93 -20.10
N VAL A 51 -10.18 -5.51 -19.18
CA VAL A 51 -8.74 -5.44 -19.44
C VAL A 51 -8.11 -6.83 -19.41
N ARG A 52 -7.70 -7.32 -20.59
CA ARG A 52 -6.99 -8.60 -20.77
C ARG A 52 -5.49 -8.43 -21.04
N LEU A 53 -4.85 -7.54 -20.28
CA LEU A 53 -3.40 -7.30 -20.37
C LEU A 53 -2.63 -8.15 -19.36
N THR A 54 -1.38 -8.48 -19.70
CA THR A 54 -0.44 -9.02 -18.70
C THR A 54 -0.26 -8.01 -17.57
N GLN A 55 0.12 -8.47 -16.38
CA GLN A 55 0.35 -7.57 -15.24
C GLN A 55 1.37 -6.47 -15.56
N ILE A 56 2.44 -6.79 -16.31
CA ILE A 56 3.48 -5.85 -16.73
C ILE A 56 2.91 -4.81 -17.71
N ASP A 57 2.21 -5.26 -18.76
CA ASP A 57 1.65 -4.34 -19.76
C ASP A 57 0.57 -3.45 -19.18
N ARG A 58 -0.24 -4.00 -18.27
CA ARG A 58 -1.28 -3.25 -17.57
C ARG A 58 -0.70 -2.10 -16.76
N VAL A 59 0.38 -2.34 -16.02
CA VAL A 59 1.06 -1.29 -15.25
C VAL A 59 1.73 -0.29 -16.17
N LYS A 60 2.35 -0.76 -17.25
CA LYS A 60 3.03 0.09 -18.24
C LYS A 60 2.08 0.99 -19.02
N LEU A 61 0.89 0.49 -19.38
CA LEU A 61 -0.08 1.17 -20.24
C LEU A 61 -1.17 1.93 -19.46
N MET A 62 -1.51 1.47 -18.26
CA MET A 62 -2.64 2.00 -17.47
C MET A 62 -2.22 2.50 -16.08
N GLY A 63 -0.93 2.47 -15.74
CA GLY A 63 -0.47 2.79 -14.39
C GLY A 63 -1.11 1.83 -13.37
N TYR A 64 -1.65 2.36 -12.28
CA TYR A 64 -2.32 1.56 -11.25
C TYR A 64 -3.83 1.39 -11.47
N GLY A 65 -4.36 1.82 -12.62
CA GLY A 65 -5.77 1.76 -12.97
C GLY A 65 -6.47 3.12 -12.87
N ILE A 66 -7.80 3.07 -12.79
CA ILE A 66 -8.68 4.24 -12.70
C ILE A 66 -9.05 4.44 -11.22
N PRO A 67 -8.79 5.63 -10.64
CA PRO A 67 -9.18 5.93 -9.26
C PRO A 67 -10.69 5.87 -9.09
N ASP A 68 -11.12 5.55 -7.87
CA ASP A 68 -12.53 5.53 -7.53
C ASP A 68 -13.08 6.96 -7.38
N ASN A 69 -14.39 7.07 -7.11
CA ASN A 69 -15.00 8.34 -6.76
C ASN A 69 -14.58 8.78 -5.35
N MET A 70 -14.75 10.08 -5.06
CA MET A 70 -14.32 10.70 -3.81
C MET A 70 -14.86 10.02 -2.56
N SER A 71 -16.15 9.63 -2.53
CA SER A 71 -16.75 8.95 -1.38
C SER A 71 -16.07 7.61 -1.10
N ASN A 72 -15.84 6.80 -2.13
CA ASN A 72 -15.16 5.50 -1.97
C ASN A 72 -13.67 5.64 -1.63
N ILE A 73 -13.07 6.82 -1.85
CA ILE A 73 -11.67 7.10 -1.46
C ILE A 73 -11.59 7.46 0.02
N LEU A 74 -12.54 8.23 0.52
CA LEU A 74 -12.52 8.79 1.88
C LEU A 74 -13.15 7.85 2.92
N TYR A 75 -14.09 7.00 2.52
CA TYR A 75 -14.84 6.14 3.42
C TYR A 75 -14.56 4.67 3.16
N ASN A 76 -14.35 3.89 4.23
CA ASN A 76 -14.28 2.43 4.20
C ASN A 76 -15.66 1.81 4.49
N SER A 77 -15.87 0.57 4.06
CA SER A 77 -16.97 -0.26 4.60
C SER A 77 -16.62 -0.84 5.97
N ASP A 78 -17.61 -1.31 6.74
CA ASP A 78 -17.39 -1.95 8.05
C ASP A 78 -16.50 -3.21 7.97
N HIS A 79 -16.40 -3.82 6.78
CA HIS A 79 -15.67 -5.06 6.52
C HIS A 79 -14.23 -4.84 6.05
N GLU A 80 -13.76 -3.59 6.05
CA GLU A 80 -12.38 -3.26 5.73
C GLU A 80 -11.88 -2.07 6.56
N ILE A 81 -10.57 -1.98 6.71
CA ILE A 81 -9.94 -0.80 7.30
C ILE A 81 -8.73 -0.42 6.48
N THR A 82 -8.56 0.89 6.27
CA THR A 82 -7.39 1.47 5.62
C THR A 82 -6.57 2.23 6.65
N LEU A 83 -5.36 1.74 6.91
CA LEU A 83 -4.39 2.36 7.82
C LEU A 83 -3.39 3.19 7.00
N ILE A 84 -3.12 4.42 7.45
CA ILE A 84 -2.27 5.38 6.74
C ILE A 84 -1.10 5.76 7.65
N GLN A 85 0.11 5.67 7.12
CA GLN A 85 1.34 6.08 7.79
C GLN A 85 2.13 7.02 6.87
N SER A 86 2.22 8.29 7.26
CA SER A 86 3.06 9.29 6.60
C SER A 86 4.22 9.67 7.50
N ASP A 87 5.45 9.63 6.99
CA ASP A 87 6.65 10.00 7.76
C ASP A 87 7.86 10.26 6.84
N ARG A 88 8.99 10.65 7.43
CA ARG A 88 10.29 10.82 6.81
C ARG A 88 11.23 9.68 7.18
N LEU A 89 11.63 8.89 6.19
CA LEU A 89 12.62 7.83 6.35
C LEU A 89 14.04 8.33 6.08
N VAL A 90 14.80 8.61 7.15
CA VAL A 90 16.20 9.04 7.05
C VAL A 90 17.11 7.87 6.69
N LYS A 91 18.10 8.08 5.82
CA LYS A 91 19.12 7.09 5.46
C LYS A 91 19.75 6.43 6.69
N GLY A 92 19.90 5.10 6.61
CA GLY A 92 20.48 4.30 7.69
C GLY A 92 19.50 4.00 8.83
N LYS A 93 18.25 4.46 8.73
CA LYS A 93 17.14 4.04 9.58
C LYS A 93 16.16 3.18 8.78
N TYR A 94 15.35 2.43 9.52
CA TYR A 94 14.18 1.70 9.02
C TYR A 94 13.01 1.99 9.96
N MET A 95 11.79 1.84 9.46
CA MET A 95 10.58 1.81 10.29
C MET A 95 10.18 0.36 10.49
N GLU A 96 9.75 0.01 11.69
CA GLU A 96 9.31 -1.35 12.02
C GLU A 96 8.13 -1.32 13.00
N ILE A 97 7.11 -2.10 12.69
CA ILE A 97 5.98 -2.39 13.55
C ILE A 97 5.97 -3.90 13.75
N LEU A 98 6.23 -4.35 14.99
CA LEU A 98 6.29 -5.78 15.33
C LEU A 98 4.90 -6.37 15.60
N GLU A 99 3.98 -5.60 16.14
CA GLU A 99 2.64 -6.10 16.50
C GLU A 99 1.58 -5.38 15.68
N PHE A 100 1.71 -5.46 14.35
CA PHE A 100 0.74 -4.90 13.44
C PHE A 100 -0.65 -5.49 13.72
N PRO A 101 -1.70 -4.65 13.83
CA PRO A 101 -3.03 -5.07 14.27
C PRO A 101 -3.81 -5.76 13.14
N TYR A 102 -3.36 -6.94 12.74
CA TYR A 102 -4.14 -7.79 11.84
C TYR A 102 -5.31 -8.42 12.61
N PRO A 103 -6.55 -8.40 12.07
CA PRO A 103 -7.74 -8.91 12.76
C PRO A 103 -7.67 -10.43 12.98
N GLU A 104 -7.97 -10.86 14.19
CA GLU A 104 -8.08 -12.27 14.57
C GLU A 104 -9.39 -12.89 14.06
N SER A 105 -10.43 -12.09 13.79
CA SER A 105 -11.63 -12.58 13.11
C SER A 105 -11.35 -13.10 11.70
N LEU A 106 -10.22 -12.71 11.10
CA LEU A 106 -9.76 -13.21 9.81
C LEU A 106 -8.85 -14.43 9.93
N ILE A 107 -9.10 -15.27 10.93
CA ILE A 107 -8.56 -16.62 11.06
C ILE A 107 -9.68 -17.61 10.73
N ASP A 108 -9.46 -18.49 9.76
CA ASP A 108 -10.45 -19.49 9.36
C ASP A 108 -10.61 -20.62 10.40
N ASP A 109 -11.59 -21.50 10.17
CA ASP A 109 -11.89 -22.67 11.01
C ASP A 109 -10.72 -23.66 11.14
N LYS A 110 -9.74 -23.56 10.23
CA LYS A 110 -8.54 -24.40 10.19
C LYS A 110 -7.33 -23.70 10.80
N GLY A 111 -7.49 -22.48 11.31
CA GLY A 111 -6.45 -21.71 11.96
C GLY A 111 -5.53 -20.93 11.02
N TYR A 112 -5.94 -20.69 9.77
CA TYR A 112 -5.16 -19.88 8.83
C TYR A 112 -5.70 -18.45 8.72
N PHE A 113 -4.79 -17.48 8.74
CA PHE A 113 -5.12 -16.11 8.36
C PHE A 113 -5.61 -16.06 6.90
N TYR A 114 -6.72 -15.37 6.67
CA TYR A 114 -7.25 -15.03 5.35
C TYR A 114 -7.50 -13.52 5.24
N GLY A 115 -7.82 -13.04 4.05
CA GLY A 115 -8.08 -11.62 3.82
C GLY A 115 -7.60 -11.13 2.45
N ASP A 116 -8.22 -10.04 2.00
CA ASP A 116 -7.74 -9.23 0.89
C ASP A 116 -6.91 -8.08 1.45
N ILE A 117 -5.70 -7.91 0.95
CA ILE A 117 -4.76 -6.88 1.43
C ILE A 117 -4.35 -6.01 0.25
N THR A 118 -4.48 -4.69 0.40
CA THR A 118 -3.92 -3.70 -0.53
C THR A 118 -2.87 -2.88 0.19
N VAL A 119 -1.65 -2.83 -0.36
CA VAL A 119 -0.56 -1.98 0.16
C VAL A 119 -0.17 -0.99 -0.91
N THR A 120 -0.22 0.31 -0.61
CA THR A 120 0.22 1.37 -1.53
C THR A 120 1.29 2.21 -0.84
N LEU A 121 2.45 2.34 -1.46
CA LEU A 121 3.53 3.19 -1.03
C LEU A 121 3.71 4.31 -2.07
N VAL A 122 3.72 5.56 -1.61
CA VAL A 122 4.12 6.73 -2.39
C VAL A 122 5.23 7.44 -1.63
N ALA A 123 6.39 7.60 -2.25
CA ALA A 123 7.54 8.29 -1.67
C ALA A 123 7.99 9.45 -2.56
N THR A 124 8.64 10.43 -1.95
CA THR A 124 9.45 11.44 -2.63
C THR A 124 10.85 10.86 -2.83
N PRO A 125 11.21 10.44 -4.05
CA PRO A 125 12.54 9.88 -4.30
C PRO A 125 13.60 10.96 -4.38
N VAL A 126 14.84 10.57 -4.10
CA VAL A 126 16.03 11.28 -4.55
C VAL A 126 16.17 11.06 -6.05
N LEU A 127 16.23 12.15 -6.81
CA LEU A 127 16.27 12.13 -8.27
C LEU A 127 17.56 12.75 -8.79
N PHE A 128 18.08 12.21 -9.88
CA PHE A 128 19.21 12.79 -10.58
C PHE A 128 19.06 12.66 -12.10
N SER A 129 18.77 13.79 -12.76
CA SER A 129 18.50 13.88 -14.20
C SER A 129 19.66 13.39 -15.08
N GLY A 130 20.90 13.52 -14.61
CA GLY A 130 22.09 13.09 -15.36
C GLY A 130 22.25 11.57 -15.52
N ASN A 131 21.54 10.76 -14.74
CA ASN A 131 21.75 9.30 -14.69
C ASN A 131 20.74 8.49 -15.54
N GLY A 132 19.96 9.14 -16.41
CA GLY A 132 19.12 8.48 -17.41
C GLY A 132 18.26 7.33 -16.86
N VAL A 133 18.64 6.07 -17.15
CA VAL A 133 17.92 4.87 -16.68
C VAL A 133 17.94 4.69 -15.16
N GLU A 134 18.91 5.28 -14.46
CA GLU A 134 19.00 5.34 -13.00
C GLU A 134 18.54 6.71 -12.47
N TYR A 135 17.66 7.42 -13.17
CA TYR A 135 17.11 8.70 -12.72
C TYR A 135 16.64 8.68 -11.25
N CYS A 136 15.98 7.59 -10.84
CA CYS A 136 15.59 7.36 -9.46
C CYS A 136 16.76 6.77 -8.66
N GLN A 137 17.20 7.53 -7.65
CA GLN A 137 18.39 7.24 -6.85
C GLN A 137 18.08 6.75 -5.44
N SER A 138 16.81 6.74 -5.05
CA SER A 138 16.35 6.13 -3.80
C SER A 138 15.06 5.34 -3.99
N ASP A 139 14.81 4.41 -3.09
CA ASP A 139 13.60 3.60 -3.05
C ASP A 139 13.30 3.17 -1.61
N ILE A 140 12.07 2.75 -1.32
CA ILE A 140 11.72 2.17 -0.02
C ILE A 140 11.30 0.72 -0.27
N ASP A 141 12.01 -0.21 0.37
CA ASP A 141 11.60 -1.62 0.43
C ASP A 141 10.51 -1.81 1.49
N VAL A 142 9.48 -2.57 1.15
CA VAL A 142 8.33 -2.82 2.00
C VAL A 142 8.23 -4.31 2.26
N LYS A 143 8.26 -4.69 3.54
CA LYS A 143 7.95 -6.04 4.00
C LYS A 143 6.72 -5.99 4.87
N PHE A 144 5.70 -6.73 4.48
CA PHE A 144 4.49 -6.90 5.27
C PHE A 144 4.17 -8.39 5.30
N GLY A 145 3.86 -8.93 6.46
CA GLY A 145 3.58 -10.35 6.62
C GLY A 145 3.80 -10.82 8.05
N THR A 146 4.02 -12.12 8.20
CA THR A 146 4.01 -12.77 9.50
C THR A 146 5.40 -13.20 9.99
N PHE A 147 5.52 -13.41 11.29
CA PHE A 147 6.68 -13.97 11.95
C PHE A 147 6.25 -14.70 13.24
N ASP A 148 7.16 -15.43 13.87
CA ASP A 148 6.82 -16.28 15.02
C ASP A 148 7.11 -15.55 16.34
N GLU A 149 8.34 -15.06 16.51
CA GLU A 149 8.81 -14.55 17.81
C GLU A 149 9.45 -13.16 17.70
N ILE A 150 9.36 -12.40 18.79
CA ILE A 150 10.12 -11.16 18.98
C ILE A 150 11.40 -11.53 19.75
N GLU A 151 12.54 -11.23 19.15
CA GLU A 151 13.86 -11.52 19.70
C GLU A 151 14.61 -10.24 20.04
N GLU A 152 15.45 -10.31 21.06
CA GLU A 152 16.46 -9.29 21.32
C GLU A 152 17.50 -9.29 20.19
N LYS A 153 17.81 -8.12 19.66
CA LYS A 153 18.76 -7.93 18.56
C LYS A 153 19.94 -7.10 19.06
N GLU A 154 21.14 -7.45 18.59
CA GLU A 154 22.32 -6.64 18.87
C GLU A 154 22.14 -5.23 18.28
N VAL A 155 22.25 -4.22 19.16
CA VAL A 155 22.19 -2.82 18.75
C VAL A 155 23.47 -2.47 17.99
N THR A 156 23.31 -2.15 16.71
CA THR A 156 24.39 -1.69 15.84
C THR A 156 24.12 -0.27 15.35
N LYS A 157 25.09 0.36 14.67
CA LYS A 157 24.86 1.69 14.05
C LYS A 157 23.67 1.72 13.09
N SER A 158 23.35 0.58 12.47
CA SER A 158 22.28 0.41 11.49
C SER A 158 21.02 -0.24 12.06
N HIS A 159 21.12 -0.93 13.21
CA HIS A 159 20.01 -1.57 13.90
C HIS A 159 19.89 -0.99 15.31
N ARG A 160 19.01 -0.01 15.47
CA ARG A 160 18.86 0.73 16.74
C ARG A 160 17.77 0.17 17.64
N ASN A 161 16.94 -0.72 17.14
CA ASN A 161 15.92 -1.37 17.95
C ASN A 161 16.57 -2.56 18.68
N GLU A 162 16.34 -2.63 19.98
CA GLU A 162 16.76 -3.75 20.83
C GLU A 162 15.93 -5.00 20.57
N TYR A 163 14.75 -4.86 19.96
CA TYR A 163 13.85 -5.96 19.65
C TYR A 163 13.48 -5.97 18.16
N GLY A 164 13.36 -7.16 17.59
CA GLY A 164 12.96 -7.36 16.20
C GLY A 164 12.35 -8.75 15.98
N PRO A 165 11.73 -9.00 14.82
CA PRO A 165 11.20 -10.32 14.51
C PRO A 165 12.35 -11.31 14.29
N ASP A 166 12.11 -12.58 14.60
CA ASP A 166 12.99 -13.70 14.25
C ASP A 166 13.26 -13.73 12.74
N SER A 167 12.19 -13.79 11.93
CA SER A 167 12.24 -13.78 10.47
C SER A 167 10.91 -13.29 9.88
N LEU A 168 10.82 -11.98 9.64
CA LEU A 168 9.64 -11.38 8.98
C LEU A 168 9.46 -11.89 7.55
N ALA A 169 8.40 -12.69 7.34
CA ALA A 169 7.95 -13.09 6.02
C ALA A 169 7.38 -11.87 5.27
N ASN A 170 7.55 -11.87 3.95
CA ASN A 170 6.94 -10.86 3.09
C ASN A 170 5.88 -11.51 2.21
N ILE A 171 4.59 -11.31 2.56
CA ILE A 171 3.47 -11.83 1.79
C ILE A 171 3.22 -11.02 0.51
N LEU A 172 3.94 -9.91 0.28
CA LEU A 172 3.82 -9.13 -0.96
C LEU A 172 4.59 -9.75 -2.13
N LEU A 173 5.40 -10.80 -1.89
CA LEU A 173 6.26 -11.39 -2.91
C LEU A 173 5.50 -12.40 -3.80
N PRO A 174 5.66 -12.36 -5.14
CA PRO A 174 4.91 -13.22 -6.05
C PRO A 174 5.19 -14.72 -5.87
N ASP A 175 6.39 -15.10 -5.43
CA ASP A 175 6.78 -16.50 -5.21
C ASP A 175 5.98 -17.19 -4.09
N LYS A 176 5.21 -16.43 -3.30
CA LYS A 176 4.31 -16.98 -2.28
C LYS A 176 3.03 -17.58 -2.86
N TYR A 177 2.68 -17.19 -4.07
CA TYR A 177 1.38 -17.45 -4.70
C TYR A 177 1.46 -18.51 -5.78
N ARG A 178 0.30 -19.11 -6.11
CA ARG A 178 0.19 -20.07 -7.21
C ARG A 178 0.52 -19.38 -8.54
N SER A 179 1.21 -20.09 -9.45
CA SER A 179 1.60 -19.54 -10.77
C SER A 179 0.42 -18.94 -11.56
N ARG A 180 -0.76 -19.59 -11.52
CA ARG A 180 -1.99 -19.07 -12.14
C ARG A 180 -2.46 -17.74 -11.55
N SER A 181 -2.21 -17.52 -10.26
CA SER A 181 -2.48 -16.25 -9.59
C SER A 181 -1.46 -15.20 -10.01
N VAL A 182 -0.18 -15.54 -10.10
CA VAL A 182 0.87 -14.59 -10.53
C VAL A 182 0.65 -14.15 -11.99
N ASN A 183 0.28 -15.08 -12.87
CA ASN A 183 0.08 -14.81 -14.30
C ASN A 183 -1.29 -14.22 -14.64
N ASN A 184 -2.15 -13.96 -13.65
CA ASN A 184 -3.52 -13.47 -13.83
C ASN A 184 -4.36 -14.30 -14.83
N SER A 185 -4.16 -15.61 -14.85
CA SER A 185 -4.82 -16.52 -15.81
C SER A 185 -6.06 -17.21 -15.23
N ASP A 186 -6.38 -16.98 -13.97
CA ASP A 186 -7.51 -17.59 -13.24
C ASP A 186 -8.78 -16.73 -13.40
N HIS A 187 -9.37 -16.70 -14.59
CA HIS A 187 -10.46 -15.77 -14.91
C HIS A 187 -11.75 -15.96 -14.10
N ASP A 188 -11.92 -17.09 -13.43
CA ASP A 188 -13.07 -17.37 -12.55
C ASP A 188 -12.95 -16.68 -11.19
N ASN A 189 -11.77 -16.18 -10.84
CA ASN A 189 -11.52 -15.50 -9.58
C ASN A 189 -11.67 -13.96 -9.75
N PRO A 190 -12.62 -13.31 -9.03
CA PRO A 190 -12.87 -11.87 -9.18
C PRO A 190 -11.67 -11.01 -8.80
N PHE A 191 -10.78 -11.51 -7.93
CA PHE A 191 -9.60 -10.78 -7.45
C PHE A 191 -8.47 -10.71 -8.48
N VAL A 192 -8.48 -11.54 -9.53
CA VAL A 192 -7.40 -11.57 -10.55
C VAL A 192 -7.15 -10.22 -11.20
N ARG A 193 -8.23 -9.48 -11.42
CA ARG A 193 -8.19 -8.16 -12.08
C ARG A 193 -7.51 -7.14 -11.18
N GLU A 194 -7.70 -7.26 -9.88
CA GLU A 194 -7.27 -6.30 -8.89
C GLU A 194 -5.84 -6.59 -8.41
N ARG A 195 -5.42 -7.85 -8.52
CA ARG A 195 -4.12 -8.36 -8.07
C ARG A 195 -2.96 -7.61 -8.68
N THR A 196 -2.06 -7.14 -7.83
CA THR A 196 -0.79 -6.52 -8.21
C THR A 196 0.32 -7.20 -7.42
N LEU A 197 0.82 -8.31 -7.95
CA LEU A 197 1.97 -9.07 -7.44
C LEU A 197 3.18 -8.78 -8.32
N LEU A 198 3.67 -7.54 -8.26
CA LEU A 198 4.83 -7.13 -9.02
C LEU A 198 6.10 -7.45 -8.23
N ASN A 199 7.07 -8.07 -8.91
CA ASN A 199 8.44 -8.04 -8.43
C ASN A 199 9.07 -6.71 -8.84
N TYR A 200 9.09 -5.76 -7.91
CA TYR A 200 9.72 -4.45 -8.14
C TYR A 200 11.25 -4.55 -8.34
N GLY A 201 11.85 -5.71 -8.06
CA GLY A 201 13.17 -6.12 -8.55
C GLY A 201 14.28 -5.12 -8.24
N LYS A 202 15.15 -4.85 -9.23
CA LYS A 202 16.32 -3.95 -9.11
C LYS A 202 16.05 -2.51 -9.55
N LYS A 203 14.83 -2.18 -10.00
CA LYS A 203 14.52 -0.85 -10.53
C LYS A 203 13.77 -0.05 -9.48
N TYR A 204 14.39 1.05 -9.05
CA TYR A 204 13.83 1.93 -8.02
C TYR A 204 12.55 2.58 -8.50
N GLN A 205 11.47 2.38 -7.75
CA GLN A 205 10.14 2.87 -8.08
C GLN A 205 9.55 3.59 -6.86
N PRO A 206 9.43 4.93 -6.88
CA PRO A 206 8.93 5.69 -5.73
C PRO A 206 7.46 5.44 -5.42
N VAL A 207 6.74 4.80 -6.33
CA VAL A 207 5.32 4.47 -6.19
C VAL A 207 5.16 3.00 -6.43
N LYS A 208 4.62 2.28 -5.45
CA LYS A 208 4.37 0.84 -5.50
C LYS A 208 2.97 0.56 -4.98
N LYS A 209 2.27 -0.34 -5.66
CA LYS A 209 1.00 -0.90 -5.19
C LYS A 209 1.08 -2.41 -5.22
N TRP A 210 0.64 -3.03 -4.14
CA TRP A 210 0.41 -4.46 -4.08
C TRP A 210 -1.05 -4.69 -3.76
N ARG A 211 -1.60 -5.75 -4.35
CA ARG A 211 -2.91 -6.24 -3.98
C ARG A 211 -2.90 -7.75 -4.03
N VAL A 212 -3.15 -8.35 -2.87
CA VAL A 212 -2.95 -9.77 -2.62
C VAL A 212 -4.13 -10.36 -1.86
N ASN A 213 -4.46 -11.61 -2.15
CA ASN A 213 -5.49 -12.37 -1.44
C ASN A 213 -4.81 -13.56 -0.78
N LEU A 214 -4.87 -13.63 0.55
CA LEU A 214 -4.15 -14.65 1.32
C LEU A 214 -4.61 -16.09 1.00
N ASN A 215 -5.83 -16.27 0.49
CA ASN A 215 -6.33 -17.58 0.10
C ASN A 215 -5.60 -18.17 -1.11
N GLU A 216 -4.85 -17.37 -1.86
CA GLU A 216 -4.17 -17.75 -3.09
C GLU A 216 -2.72 -18.21 -2.89
N LEU A 217 -2.21 -18.15 -1.65
CA LEU A 217 -0.91 -18.73 -1.33
C LEU A 217 -0.89 -20.22 -1.68
N THR A 218 0.28 -20.72 -2.05
CA THR A 218 0.46 -22.17 -2.23
C THR A 218 0.23 -22.89 -0.90
N PRO A 219 -0.24 -24.16 -0.89
CA PRO A 219 -0.50 -24.88 0.36
C PRO A 219 0.70 -24.88 1.34
N ALA A 220 1.92 -25.07 0.83
CA ALA A 220 3.14 -25.03 1.63
C ALA A 220 3.40 -23.64 2.24
N ASN A 221 3.15 -22.57 1.48
CA ASN A 221 3.32 -21.20 1.98
C ASN A 221 2.20 -20.82 2.97
N LYS A 222 0.98 -21.36 2.83
CA LYS A 222 -0.08 -21.19 3.85
C LYS A 222 0.33 -21.81 5.18
N GLU A 223 0.77 -23.06 5.16
CA GLU A 223 1.26 -23.75 6.37
C GLU A 223 2.39 -22.96 7.04
N LYS A 224 3.34 -22.49 6.22
CA LYS A 224 4.54 -21.82 6.73
C LYS A 224 4.30 -20.40 7.23
N TYR A 225 3.42 -19.63 6.59
CA TYR A 225 3.30 -18.18 6.86
C TYR A 225 1.93 -17.77 7.41
N LEU A 226 0.86 -18.53 7.21
CA LEU A 226 -0.49 -18.09 7.58
C LEU A 226 -1.10 -18.86 8.74
N LYS A 227 -0.44 -19.89 9.27
CA LYS A 227 -0.97 -20.65 10.40
C LYS A 227 -0.81 -19.85 11.70
N SER A 228 -1.90 -19.63 12.41
CA SER A 228 -1.94 -19.08 13.78
C SER A 228 -1.10 -19.97 14.74
N PRO A 229 -0.44 -19.42 15.77
CA PRO A 229 -0.55 -18.07 16.35
C PRO A 229 0.55 -17.08 15.93
N LYS A 230 0.86 -16.98 14.63
CA LYS A 230 1.85 -16.02 14.13
C LYS A 230 1.46 -14.57 14.39
N ARG A 231 2.49 -13.72 14.54
CA ARG A 231 2.37 -12.26 14.67
C ARG A 231 2.49 -11.61 13.29
N TRP A 232 1.90 -10.44 13.13
CA TRP A 232 1.99 -9.63 11.91
C TRP A 232 2.94 -8.46 12.11
N GLY A 233 3.83 -8.24 11.14
CA GLY A 233 4.80 -7.17 11.16
C GLY A 233 4.86 -6.38 9.85
N LEU A 234 5.31 -5.14 9.97
CA LEU A 234 5.60 -4.23 8.87
C LEU A 234 7.03 -3.71 9.03
N ARG A 235 7.80 -3.69 7.93
CA ARG A 235 9.11 -3.04 7.89
C ARG A 235 9.27 -2.21 6.62
N LEU A 236 9.73 -0.97 6.77
CA LEU A 236 10.13 -0.08 5.68
C LEU A 236 11.63 0.20 5.75
N THR A 237 12.36 -0.04 4.66
CA THR A 237 13.81 0.20 4.59
C THR A 237 14.15 1.11 3.43
N GLY A 238 14.78 2.26 3.70
CA GLY A 238 15.25 3.18 2.67
C GLY A 238 16.52 2.63 2.01
N VAL A 239 16.51 2.52 0.69
CA VAL A 239 17.65 2.10 -0.12
C VAL A 239 18.06 3.23 -1.07
N TYR A 240 19.37 3.38 -1.26
CA TYR A 240 19.95 4.47 -2.04
C TYR A 240 21.01 3.88 -2.97
N ARG A 241 21.16 4.47 -4.16
CA ARG A 241 22.26 4.14 -5.07
C ARG A 241 23.56 4.79 -4.61
N ASP A 242 24.67 4.13 -4.89
CA ASP A 242 26.03 4.60 -4.58
C ASP A 242 26.28 6.04 -5.02
N PHE A 243 25.73 6.45 -6.17
CA PHE A 243 25.88 7.82 -6.68
C PHE A 243 25.26 8.86 -5.74
N ALA A 244 24.01 8.65 -5.28
CA ALA A 244 23.38 9.55 -4.33
C ALA A 244 24.11 9.56 -2.98
N GLU A 245 24.58 8.40 -2.52
CA GLU A 245 25.34 8.32 -1.26
C GLU A 245 26.66 9.07 -1.35
N THR A 246 27.42 8.88 -2.43
CA THR A 246 28.70 9.56 -2.69
C THR A 246 28.50 11.07 -2.73
N ARG A 247 27.48 11.52 -3.48
CA ARG A 247 27.18 12.94 -3.61
C ARG A 247 26.79 13.57 -2.28
N ALA A 248 25.92 12.92 -1.51
CA ALA A 248 25.53 13.40 -0.18
C ALA A 248 26.73 13.47 0.78
N GLY A 249 27.67 12.52 0.68
CA GLY A 249 28.94 12.56 1.42
C GLY A 249 29.80 13.77 1.06
N LEU A 250 29.93 14.08 -0.24
CA LEU A 250 30.69 15.25 -0.72
C LEU A 250 30.03 16.57 -0.30
N GLU A 251 28.70 16.66 -0.43
CA GLU A 251 27.90 17.85 -0.11
C GLU A 251 27.61 17.98 1.39
N ARG A 252 27.95 16.97 2.20
CA ARG A 252 27.64 16.86 3.64
C ARG A 252 26.14 17.01 3.94
N THR A 253 25.30 16.47 3.08
CA THR A 253 23.84 16.49 3.21
C THR A 253 23.32 15.15 3.76
N SER A 254 22.18 15.18 4.45
CA SER A 254 21.50 13.97 4.89
C SER A 254 20.48 13.54 3.85
N LEU A 255 20.51 12.26 3.47
CA LEU A 255 19.51 11.67 2.60
C LEU A 255 18.31 11.20 3.42
N TYR A 256 17.12 11.47 2.90
CA TYR A 256 15.86 11.02 3.46
C TYR A 256 14.82 10.89 2.35
N GLN A 257 13.73 10.17 2.64
CA GLN A 257 12.57 10.04 1.77
C GLN A 257 11.31 10.28 2.59
N ASP A 258 10.56 11.31 2.25
CA ASP A 258 9.19 11.48 2.75
C ASP A 258 8.30 10.45 2.05
N PHE A 259 7.40 9.79 2.79
CA PHE A 259 6.53 8.77 2.24
C PHE A 259 5.12 8.82 2.86
N CYS A 260 4.16 8.28 2.12
CA CYS A 260 2.84 7.91 2.59
C CYS A 260 2.62 6.42 2.23
N LEU A 261 2.44 5.59 3.25
CA LEU A 261 2.11 4.18 3.14
C LEU A 261 0.64 3.99 3.54
N MET A 262 -0.10 3.25 2.73
CA MET A 262 -1.48 2.88 3.02
C MET A 262 -1.64 1.36 2.97
N ILE A 263 -2.26 0.78 3.98
CA ILE A 263 -2.54 -0.65 4.06
C ILE A 263 -4.03 -0.84 4.31
N THR A 264 -4.74 -1.45 3.36
CA THR A 264 -6.12 -1.89 3.55
C THR A 264 -6.16 -3.37 3.82
N ILE A 265 -6.84 -3.77 4.90
CA ILE A 265 -7.21 -5.16 5.20
C ILE A 265 -8.71 -5.29 5.05
N LYS A 266 -9.16 -6.28 4.29
CA LYS A 266 -10.56 -6.52 3.99
C LYS A 266 -10.94 -7.98 4.22
N ASP A 267 -12.12 -8.19 4.82
CA ASP A 267 -12.79 -9.48 4.79
C ASP A 267 -13.40 -9.72 3.40
N PRO A 268 -12.88 -10.69 2.60
CA PRO A 268 -13.43 -10.97 1.28
C PRO A 268 -14.87 -11.51 1.32
N ASN A 269 -15.33 -12.00 2.47
CA ASN A 269 -16.67 -12.56 2.64
C ASN A 269 -17.68 -11.58 3.25
N ASN A 270 -17.23 -10.41 3.72
CA ASN A 270 -18.06 -9.40 4.40
C ASN A 270 -18.86 -9.96 5.60
N HIS A 271 -18.26 -10.86 6.38
CA HIS A 271 -18.86 -11.46 7.57
C HIS A 271 -18.44 -10.75 8.86
N HIS A 272 -17.25 -10.13 8.88
CA HIS A 272 -16.66 -9.56 10.08
C HIS A 272 -16.55 -8.04 10.01
N MET A 273 -16.70 -7.39 11.17
CA MET A 273 -16.54 -5.93 11.32
C MET A 273 -15.06 -5.58 11.50
N VAL A 274 -14.28 -5.75 10.43
CA VAL A 274 -12.82 -5.54 10.43
C VAL A 274 -12.44 -4.15 10.89
N TYR A 275 -13.21 -3.11 10.52
CA TYR A 275 -12.96 -1.74 10.95
C TYR A 275 -12.92 -1.64 12.48
N ASN A 276 -14.00 -2.08 13.15
CA ASN A 276 -14.13 -1.98 14.60
C ASN A 276 -13.06 -2.80 15.34
N GLU A 277 -12.78 -4.02 14.87
CA GLU A 277 -11.79 -4.88 15.51
C GLU A 277 -10.38 -4.30 15.42
N VAL A 278 -9.97 -3.82 14.24
CA VAL A 278 -8.62 -3.27 14.08
C VAL A 278 -8.46 -1.95 14.84
N SER A 279 -9.49 -1.10 14.89
CA SER A 279 -9.48 0.11 15.73
C SER A 279 -9.31 -0.25 17.22
N GLN A 280 -10.02 -1.27 17.72
CA GLN A 280 -9.83 -1.75 19.08
C GLN A 280 -8.42 -2.33 19.32
N LEU A 281 -7.85 -3.05 18.33
CA LEU A 281 -6.48 -3.57 18.43
C LEU A 281 -5.45 -2.43 18.46
N LEU A 282 -5.66 -1.35 17.71
CA LEU A 282 -4.81 -0.16 17.75
C LEU A 282 -4.82 0.49 19.14
N GLU A 283 -6.00 0.69 19.72
CA GLU A 283 -6.17 1.21 21.08
C GLU A 283 -5.51 0.31 22.12
N ASN A 284 -5.82 -0.98 22.10
CA ASN A 284 -5.33 -1.96 23.09
C ASN A 284 -3.80 -2.14 23.05
N ARG A 285 -3.20 -1.98 21.87
CA ARG A 285 -1.74 -2.06 21.68
C ARG A 285 -1.04 -0.69 21.79
N ASN A 286 -1.76 0.35 22.23
CA ASN A 286 -1.26 1.72 22.42
C ASN A 286 -0.62 2.33 21.17
N PHE A 287 -1.16 2.04 19.99
CA PHE A 287 -0.78 2.76 18.78
C PHE A 287 -1.31 4.19 18.86
N ILE A 288 -0.45 5.17 18.56
CA ILE A 288 -0.90 6.53 18.33
C ILE A 288 -1.57 6.55 16.96
N HIS A 289 -2.87 6.83 16.95
CA HIS A 289 -3.67 6.86 15.73
C HIS A 289 -4.76 7.92 15.84
N SER A 290 -5.24 8.37 14.69
CA SER A 290 -6.35 9.29 14.54
C SER A 290 -7.01 9.06 13.19
N ASP A 291 -8.31 9.28 13.10
CA ASP A 291 -8.99 9.34 11.82
C ASP A 291 -8.58 10.62 11.07
N ILE A 292 -8.56 10.52 9.72
CA ILE A 292 -8.42 11.71 8.87
C ILE A 292 -9.55 12.67 9.21
N GLN A 293 -9.21 13.93 9.50
CA GLN A 293 -10.21 14.95 9.75
C GLN A 293 -10.88 15.30 8.42
N LEU A 294 -12.19 15.11 8.34
CA LEU A 294 -13.00 15.49 7.19
C LEU A 294 -13.85 16.68 7.57
N ARG A 295 -14.02 17.61 6.62
CA ARG A 295 -14.95 18.72 6.79
C ARG A 295 -16.36 18.19 7.01
N GLU A 296 -17.08 18.77 7.96
CA GLU A 296 -18.48 18.44 8.18
C GLU A 296 -19.32 18.86 6.98
N THR A 297 -19.65 17.89 6.12
CA THR A 297 -20.61 18.10 5.04
C THR A 297 -22.00 17.71 5.54
N ILE A 298 -22.81 18.72 5.91
CA ILE A 298 -24.24 18.52 6.20
C ILE A 298 -24.90 17.98 4.92
N GLN A 299 -25.09 16.66 4.84
CA GLN A 299 -25.94 16.07 3.81
C GLN A 299 -27.40 16.38 4.15
N GLU A 300 -27.90 17.53 3.72
CA GLU A 300 -29.34 17.71 3.58
C GLU A 300 -29.84 16.69 2.57
N ARG A 301 -30.41 15.58 3.06
CA ARG A 301 -31.25 14.71 2.25
C ARG A 301 -32.49 15.51 1.85
N ILE A 302 -32.39 16.26 0.76
CA ILE A 302 -33.57 16.78 0.07
C ILE A 302 -34.33 15.55 -0.43
N ARG A 303 -35.37 15.16 0.32
CA ARG A 303 -36.39 14.26 -0.19
C ARG A 303 -37.14 15.03 -1.27
N VAL A 304 -36.91 14.68 -2.54
CA VAL A 304 -37.86 14.95 -3.63
C VAL A 304 -38.63 13.67 -3.90
#